data_AF-A0A6P0T2J7-F1
#
_entry.id   AF-A0A6P0T2J7-F1
#
_cell.length_a   1.000
_cell.length_b   1.000
_cell.length_c   1.000
_cell.angle_alpha   90.00
_cell.angle_beta   90.00
_cell.angle_gamma   90.00
#
_symmetry.space_group_name_H-M   'P 1'
#
loop_
_entity.id
_entity.type
_entity.pdbx_description
1 polymer ?
#
loop_
_entity_poly.entity_id
_entity_poly.type
_entity_poly.pdbx_seq_one_letter_code
_entity_poly.pdbx_strand_id
1 'polypeptide(L)'
;MIGGVITTLLLSPMFAVNIITSGCPLFPSSFFCLDLPWSWTAEDAKAVAENTRVWGIWFDSPPPNIPPWLWKFVLWLIASTLNQIATGIILISILLAISILRTSINHRLWGLIWVLGLAISGTIFMMLYAPVIRLGVGYIIIIPSLYITIVFNKKIGNFNFLLTKKIPGSKIWKNITIFSRTSYLALAVITLVIVLNQKTHYRLILPPQMMRSDLVKKQVNGINYFSPQDISPEEHELCWSAKLPCAFELEDNIKLRDPNRGIKGGFIKVKREQGIGNRE
;
A
#
# COMPACT_ATOMS: atom_id res chain seq x y z
N MET A 1 24.03 -9.22 15.00
CA MET A 1 23.42 -8.73 16.25
C MET A 1 22.91 -7.29 16.10
N ILE A 2 23.76 -6.32 15.74
CA ILE A 2 23.37 -4.89 15.57
C ILE A 2 22.20 -4.72 14.57
N GLY A 3 22.25 -5.36 13.41
CA GLY A 3 21.16 -5.29 12.44
C GLY A 3 19.82 -5.81 12.97
N GLY A 4 19.84 -6.86 13.79
CA GLY A 4 18.63 -7.38 14.43
C GLY A 4 18.02 -6.37 15.41
N VAL A 5 18.85 -5.76 16.25
CA VAL A 5 18.41 -4.71 17.20
C VAL A 5 17.81 -3.52 16.46
N ILE A 6 18.45 -3.05 15.39
CA ILE A 6 17.94 -1.94 14.58
C ILE A 6 16.59 -2.30 13.95
N THR A 7 16.47 -3.48 13.35
CA THR A 7 15.20 -3.93 12.75
C THR A 7 14.10 -4.07 13.78
N THR A 8 14.39 -4.63 14.96
CA THR A 8 13.40 -4.73 16.06
C THR A 8 12.95 -3.35 16.53
N LEU A 9 13.89 -2.40 16.67
CA LEU A 9 13.57 -1.04 17.09
C LEU A 9 12.75 -0.27 16.03
N LEU A 10 12.97 -0.55 14.74
CA LEU A 10 12.19 0.01 13.64
C LEU A 10 10.78 -0.58 13.54
N LEU A 11 10.61 -1.87 13.83
CA LEU A 11 9.32 -2.55 13.74
C LEU A 11 8.46 -2.41 15.01
N SER A 12 9.08 -2.11 16.16
CA SER A 12 8.37 -1.98 17.44
C SER A 12 7.20 -0.99 17.43
N PRO A 13 7.26 0.21 16.82
CA PRO A 13 6.09 1.10 16.80
C PRO A 13 4.92 0.50 16.00
N MET A 14 5.18 -0.23 14.91
CA MET A 14 4.10 -0.86 14.14
C MET A 14 3.42 -1.97 14.95
N PHE A 15 4.19 -2.82 15.64
CA PHE A 15 3.61 -3.84 16.51
C PHE A 15 2.82 -3.25 17.67
N ALA A 16 3.36 -2.22 18.32
CA ALA A 16 2.68 -1.56 19.43
C ALA A 16 1.34 -0.95 19.00
N VAL A 17 1.32 -0.23 17.87
CA VAL A 17 0.08 0.35 17.33
C VAL A 17 -0.91 -0.75 17.00
N ASN A 18 -0.49 -1.83 16.34
CA ASN A 18 -1.38 -2.93 15.97
C ASN A 18 -1.97 -3.66 17.20
N ILE A 19 -1.19 -3.86 18.25
CA ILE A 19 -1.69 -4.43 19.52
C ILE A 19 -2.72 -3.49 20.16
N ILE A 20 -2.44 -2.19 20.20
CA ILE A 20 -3.35 -1.22 20.82
C ILE A 20 -4.67 -1.12 20.02
N THR A 21 -4.61 -1.11 18.69
CA THR A 21 -5.79 -0.90 17.85
C THR A 21 -6.62 -2.16 17.59
N SER A 22 -5.98 -3.33 17.51
CA SER A 22 -6.64 -4.57 17.10
C SER A 22 -6.47 -5.73 18.08
N GLY A 23 -5.56 -5.61 19.06
CA GLY A 23 -5.16 -6.72 19.92
C GLY A 23 -4.24 -7.75 19.25
N CYS A 24 -3.94 -7.58 17.95
CA CYS A 24 -3.12 -8.50 17.17
C CYS A 24 -1.91 -7.77 16.58
N PRO A 25 -0.66 -8.13 16.92
CA PRO A 25 0.53 -7.44 16.41
C PRO A 25 0.68 -7.55 14.88
N LEU A 26 0.17 -8.65 14.31
CA LEU A 26 0.28 -8.98 12.88
C LEU A 26 -1.06 -8.84 12.13
N PHE A 27 -2.01 -8.06 12.65
CA PHE A 27 -3.30 -7.83 11.99
C PHE A 27 -3.11 -7.47 10.50
N PRO A 28 -3.90 -8.04 9.56
CA PRO A 28 -5.10 -8.86 9.75
C PRO A 28 -4.84 -10.34 10.05
N SER A 29 -3.59 -10.76 10.22
CA SER A 29 -3.31 -12.13 10.65
C SER A 29 -3.77 -12.36 12.08
N SER A 30 -4.38 -13.52 12.32
CA SER A 30 -4.74 -13.97 13.67
C SER A 30 -3.53 -14.48 14.48
N PHE A 31 -2.32 -14.49 13.90
CA PHE A 31 -1.12 -14.90 14.61
C PHE A 31 -0.77 -13.91 15.74
N PHE A 32 -0.53 -14.46 16.93
CA PHE A 32 -0.17 -13.72 18.15
C PHE A 32 -1.22 -12.72 18.64
N CYS A 33 -2.50 -12.90 18.28
CA CYS A 33 -3.58 -12.13 18.90
C CYS A 33 -3.62 -12.39 20.41
N LEU A 34 -3.79 -11.31 21.16
CA LEU A 34 -4.00 -11.34 22.60
C LEU A 34 -5.50 -11.36 22.89
N ASP A 35 -5.90 -12.05 23.96
CA ASP A 35 -7.28 -12.05 24.43
C ASP A 35 -7.51 -10.80 25.31
N LEU A 36 -7.86 -9.68 24.66
CA LEU A 36 -8.08 -8.38 25.27
C LEU A 36 -9.56 -7.97 25.08
N PRO A 37 -10.14 -7.15 25.97
CA PRO A 37 -11.56 -6.82 25.89
C PRO A 37 -11.96 -6.01 24.64
N TRP A 38 -10.99 -5.44 23.92
CA TRP A 38 -11.19 -4.74 22.64
C TRP A 38 -10.53 -5.45 21.44
N SER A 39 -9.91 -6.62 21.65
CA SER A 39 -9.27 -7.36 20.55
C SER A 39 -10.30 -7.99 19.63
N TRP A 40 -9.94 -8.12 18.36
CA TRP A 40 -10.70 -8.95 17.43
C TRP A 40 -10.61 -10.41 17.84
N THR A 41 -11.71 -11.16 17.70
CA THR A 41 -11.62 -12.62 17.82
C THR A 41 -10.75 -13.18 16.69
N ALA A 42 -10.11 -14.33 16.91
CA ALA A 42 -9.30 -14.96 15.88
C ALA A 42 -10.11 -15.30 14.60
N GLU A 43 -11.42 -15.55 14.76
CA GLU A 43 -12.36 -15.81 13.68
C GLU A 43 -12.66 -14.54 12.88
N ASP A 44 -12.96 -13.42 13.57
CA ASP A 44 -13.23 -12.14 12.91
C ASP A 44 -11.98 -11.61 12.19
N ALA A 45 -10.80 -11.72 12.81
CA ALA A 45 -9.53 -11.33 12.19
C ALA A 45 -9.26 -12.15 10.91
N LYS A 46 -9.54 -13.46 10.94
CA LYS A 46 -9.42 -14.33 9.77
C LYS A 46 -10.43 -13.97 8.67
N ALA A 47 -11.65 -13.61 9.05
CA ALA A 47 -12.67 -13.14 8.09
C ALA A 47 -12.23 -11.84 7.41
N VAL A 48 -11.64 -10.89 8.15
CA VAL A 48 -11.05 -9.67 7.57
C VAL A 48 -9.88 -10.00 6.63
N ALA A 49 -9.00 -10.93 7.02
CA ALA A 49 -7.91 -11.38 6.16
C ALA A 49 -8.41 -12.01 4.85
N GLU A 50 -9.47 -12.81 4.90
CA GLU A 50 -10.09 -13.42 3.72
C GLU A 50 -10.73 -12.36 2.81
N ASN A 51 -11.42 -11.38 3.41
CA ASN A 51 -11.97 -10.22 2.68
C ASN A 51 -10.89 -9.33 2.05
N THR A 52 -9.65 -9.41 2.53
CA THR A 52 -8.51 -8.71 1.94
C THR A 52 -7.92 -9.47 0.74
N ARG A 53 -8.36 -10.70 0.45
CA ARG A 53 -7.93 -11.45 -0.74
C ARG A 53 -8.64 -10.93 -1.99
N VAL A 54 -8.05 -9.89 -2.55
CA VAL A 54 -8.61 -9.05 -3.64
C VAL A 54 -9.04 -9.85 -4.88
N TRP A 55 -8.31 -10.91 -5.27
CA TRP A 55 -8.64 -11.71 -6.46
C TRP A 55 -10.00 -12.40 -6.39
N GLY A 56 -10.48 -12.73 -5.18
CA GLY A 56 -11.71 -13.48 -4.99
C GLY A 56 -12.98 -12.65 -5.16
N ILE A 57 -12.89 -11.34 -4.92
CA ILE A 57 -14.05 -10.48 -4.65
C ILE A 57 -14.24 -9.39 -5.72
N TRP A 58 -13.15 -8.91 -6.33
CA TRP A 58 -13.22 -7.74 -7.23
C TRP A 58 -13.65 -8.05 -8.67
N PHE A 59 -13.59 -9.31 -9.08
CA PHE A 59 -13.90 -9.71 -10.44
C PHE A 59 -15.02 -10.73 -10.44
N ASP A 60 -15.94 -10.60 -11.41
CA ASP A 60 -17.06 -11.51 -11.60
C ASP A 60 -16.61 -12.96 -11.86
N SER A 61 -17.57 -13.87 -11.99
CA SER A 61 -17.26 -15.23 -12.42
C SER A 61 -16.68 -15.22 -13.85
N PRO A 62 -15.57 -15.94 -14.10
CA PRO A 62 -14.96 -15.96 -15.42
C PRO A 62 -15.92 -16.60 -16.44
N PRO A 63 -15.87 -16.19 -17.72
CA PRO A 63 -16.68 -16.79 -18.77
C PRO A 63 -16.35 -18.29 -18.93
N PRO A 64 -17.33 -19.12 -19.32
CA PRO A 64 -17.10 -20.53 -19.59
C PRO A 64 -16.03 -20.63 -20.70
N ASN A 65 -15.04 -21.50 -20.50
CA ASN A 65 -13.87 -21.77 -21.37
C ASN A 65 -12.60 -20.91 -21.16
N ILE A 66 -12.54 -19.99 -20.19
CA ILE A 66 -11.29 -19.30 -19.85
C ILE A 66 -10.78 -19.75 -18.47
N PRO A 67 -9.49 -20.10 -18.32
CA PRO A 67 -8.90 -20.39 -17.02
C PRO A 67 -9.12 -19.20 -16.05
N PRO A 68 -9.69 -19.42 -14.86
CA PRO A 68 -10.04 -18.33 -13.93
C PRO A 68 -8.86 -17.41 -13.59
N TRP A 69 -7.66 -17.97 -13.43
CA TRP A 69 -6.47 -17.20 -13.08
C TRP A 69 -6.03 -16.25 -14.21
N LEU A 70 -6.13 -16.70 -15.46
CA LEU A 70 -5.71 -15.93 -16.63
C LEU A 70 -6.65 -14.75 -16.84
N TRP A 71 -7.95 -15.01 -16.74
CA TRP A 71 -8.96 -13.96 -16.85
C TRP A 71 -8.80 -12.88 -15.77
N LYS A 72 -8.62 -13.29 -14.50
CA LYS A 72 -8.36 -12.36 -13.39
C LYS A 72 -7.07 -11.57 -13.56
N PHE A 73 -6.01 -12.22 -14.04
CA PHE A 73 -4.73 -11.55 -14.31
C PHE A 73 -4.87 -10.49 -15.41
N VAL A 74 -5.57 -10.80 -16.51
CA VAL A 74 -5.77 -9.86 -17.62
C VAL A 74 -6.61 -8.67 -17.19
N LEU A 75 -7.70 -8.90 -16.44
CA LEU A 75 -8.51 -7.81 -15.89
C LEU A 75 -7.71 -6.94 -14.93
N TRP A 76 -6.94 -7.54 -14.02
CA TRP A 76 -6.05 -6.82 -13.14
C TRP A 76 -5.02 -5.98 -13.91
N LEU A 77 -4.43 -6.54 -14.96
CA LEU A 77 -3.42 -5.86 -15.78
C LEU A 77 -3.97 -4.62 -16.49
N ILE A 78 -5.21 -4.69 -16.98
CA ILE A 78 -5.87 -3.59 -17.70
C ILE A 78 -6.51 -2.57 -16.74
N ALA A 79 -6.83 -2.96 -15.50
CA ALA A 79 -7.53 -2.11 -14.53
C ALA A 79 -6.77 -0.82 -14.13
N SER A 80 -5.44 -0.77 -14.21
CA SER A 80 -4.66 0.41 -13.83
C SER A 80 -3.30 0.47 -14.53
N THR A 81 -2.84 1.69 -14.86
CA THR A 81 -1.48 1.94 -15.38
C THR A 81 -0.39 1.47 -14.42
N LEU A 82 -0.63 1.56 -13.10
CA LEU A 82 0.31 1.06 -12.11
C LEU A 82 0.53 -0.45 -12.28
N ASN A 83 -0.54 -1.23 -12.50
CA ASN A 83 -0.48 -2.70 -12.66
C ASN A 83 0.37 -3.10 -13.88
N GLN A 84 0.30 -2.31 -14.95
CA GLN A 84 1.15 -2.47 -16.13
C GLN A 84 2.63 -2.20 -15.81
N ILE A 85 2.92 -1.11 -15.08
CA ILE A 85 4.28 -0.79 -14.63
C ILE A 85 4.84 -1.90 -13.74
N ALA A 86 4.06 -2.38 -12.77
CA ALA A 86 4.49 -3.46 -11.88
C ALA A 86 4.78 -4.75 -12.65
N THR A 87 3.95 -5.07 -13.65
CA THR A 87 4.19 -6.23 -14.53
C THR A 87 5.51 -6.07 -15.30
N GLY A 88 5.78 -4.88 -15.85
CA GLY A 88 7.07 -4.57 -16.47
C GLY A 88 8.25 -4.76 -15.52
N ILE A 89 8.14 -4.26 -14.28
CA ILE A 89 9.20 -4.41 -13.27
C ILE A 89 9.39 -5.88 -12.88
N ILE A 90 8.33 -6.68 -12.76
CA ILE A 90 8.43 -8.11 -12.45
C ILE A 90 9.13 -8.86 -13.58
N LEU A 91 8.78 -8.60 -14.84
CA LEU A 91 9.44 -9.22 -16.00
C LEU A 91 10.94 -8.88 -16.04
N ILE A 92 11.30 -7.61 -15.81
CA ILE A 92 12.71 -7.20 -15.71
C ILE A 92 13.37 -7.91 -14.50
N SER A 93 12.68 -7.98 -13.37
CA SER A 93 13.19 -8.61 -12.15
C SER A 93 13.50 -10.09 -12.32
N ILE A 94 12.79 -10.81 -13.19
CA ILE A 94 13.12 -12.21 -13.53
C ILE A 94 14.51 -12.30 -14.16
N LEU A 95 14.82 -11.44 -15.15
CA LEU A 95 16.12 -11.41 -15.81
C LEU A 95 17.24 -11.01 -14.83
N LEU A 96 16.97 -10.01 -13.98
CA LEU A 96 17.91 -9.56 -12.96
C LEU A 96 18.15 -10.65 -11.90
N ALA A 97 17.11 -11.36 -11.46
CA ALA A 97 17.21 -12.45 -10.50
C ALA A 97 18.13 -13.57 -11.02
N ILE A 98 18.00 -13.95 -12.30
CA ILE A 98 18.89 -14.95 -12.93
C ILE A 98 20.34 -14.45 -12.91
N SER A 99 20.59 -13.18 -13.26
CA SER A 99 21.92 -12.58 -13.23
C SER A 99 22.53 -12.53 -11.82
N ILE A 100 21.72 -12.16 -10.82
CA ILE A 100 22.12 -12.15 -9.40
C ILE A 100 22.42 -13.56 -8.93
N LEU A 101 21.57 -14.53 -9.25
CA LEU A 101 21.73 -15.91 -8.81
C LEU A 101 23.02 -16.52 -9.37
N ARG A 102 23.28 -16.33 -10.67
CA ARG A 102 24.53 -16.77 -11.31
C ARG A 102 25.76 -16.16 -10.63
N THR A 103 25.71 -14.87 -10.36
CA THR A 103 26.81 -14.14 -9.68
C THR A 103 26.99 -14.63 -8.23
N SER A 104 25.89 -14.84 -7.52
CA SER A 104 25.87 -15.23 -6.11
C SER A 104 26.35 -16.67 -5.91
N ILE A 105 26.00 -17.59 -6.81
CA ILE A 105 26.52 -18.96 -6.80
C ILE A 105 28.02 -18.95 -7.08
N ASN A 106 28.47 -18.22 -8.11
CA ASN A 106 29.88 -18.18 -8.49
C ASN A 106 30.78 -17.59 -7.40
N HIS A 107 30.30 -16.59 -6.67
CA HIS A 107 31.05 -15.95 -5.57
C HIS A 107 30.65 -16.45 -4.17
N ARG A 108 29.83 -17.50 -4.09
CA ARG A 108 29.37 -18.13 -2.83
C ARG A 108 28.74 -17.15 -1.83
N LEU A 109 27.97 -16.19 -2.34
CA LEU A 109 27.31 -15.14 -1.54
C LEU A 109 25.92 -15.60 -1.05
N TRP A 110 25.89 -16.51 -0.07
CA TRP A 110 24.65 -17.09 0.47
C TRP A 110 23.64 -16.07 0.97
N GLY A 111 24.10 -14.94 1.51
CA GLY A 111 23.20 -13.86 1.96
C GLY A 111 22.37 -13.28 0.82
N LEU A 112 22.94 -13.11 -0.38
CA LEU A 112 22.20 -12.61 -1.55
C LEU A 112 21.15 -13.61 -2.03
N ILE A 113 21.46 -14.90 -1.98
CA ILE A 113 20.52 -15.97 -2.34
C ILE A 113 19.32 -15.94 -1.39
N TRP A 114 19.56 -15.74 -0.08
CA TRP A 114 18.49 -15.66 0.91
C TRP A 114 17.58 -14.44 0.71
N VAL A 115 18.16 -13.25 0.50
CA VAL A 115 17.37 -12.02 0.24
C VAL A 115 16.62 -12.13 -1.10
N LEU A 116 17.24 -12.73 -2.12
CA LEU A 116 16.58 -13.00 -3.40
C LEU A 116 15.38 -13.96 -3.21
N GLY A 117 15.55 -15.02 -2.41
CA GLY A 117 14.49 -15.95 -2.07
C GLY A 117 13.32 -15.26 -1.35
N LEU A 118 13.60 -14.36 -0.41
CA LEU A 118 12.57 -13.56 0.26
C LEU A 118 11.84 -12.62 -0.71
N ALA A 119 12.56 -11.97 -1.62
CA ALA A 119 11.96 -11.07 -2.60
C ALA A 119 11.03 -11.82 -3.56
N ILE A 120 11.46 -12.99 -4.06
CA ILE A 120 10.66 -13.85 -4.94
C ILE A 120 9.44 -14.39 -4.19
N SER A 121 9.65 -14.95 -3.00
CA SER A 121 8.57 -15.50 -2.16
C SER A 121 7.52 -14.44 -1.82
N GLY A 122 7.95 -13.24 -1.40
CA GLY A 122 7.07 -12.12 -1.11
C GLY A 122 6.29 -11.66 -2.34
N THR A 123 6.96 -11.55 -3.51
CA THR A 123 6.29 -11.17 -4.76
C THR A 123 5.25 -12.19 -5.18
N ILE A 124 5.56 -13.49 -5.08
CA ILE A 124 4.62 -14.58 -5.38
C ILE A 124 3.44 -14.53 -4.40
N PHE A 125 3.70 -14.43 -3.11
CA PHE A 125 2.65 -14.32 -2.08
C PHE A 125 1.71 -13.15 -2.39
N MET A 126 2.26 -11.98 -2.69
CA MET A 126 1.46 -10.80 -3.03
C MET A 126 0.64 -11.00 -4.29
N MET A 127 1.20 -11.61 -5.34
CA MET A 127 0.46 -11.88 -6.58
C MET A 127 -0.65 -12.91 -6.43
N LEU A 128 -0.51 -13.87 -5.51
CA LEU A 128 -1.52 -14.89 -5.25
C LEU A 128 -2.70 -14.35 -4.43
N TYR A 129 -2.45 -13.48 -3.44
CA TYR A 129 -3.48 -13.08 -2.48
C TYR A 129 -4.03 -11.67 -2.73
N ALA A 130 -3.16 -10.69 -3.00
CA ALA A 130 -3.57 -9.29 -3.12
C ALA A 130 -2.61 -8.54 -4.06
N PRO A 131 -2.81 -8.56 -5.39
CA PRO A 131 -1.90 -7.98 -6.40
C PRO A 131 -1.99 -6.44 -6.42
N VAL A 132 -2.34 -5.81 -5.30
CA VAL A 132 -2.40 -4.36 -5.18
C VAL A 132 -0.97 -3.87 -5.01
N ILE A 133 -0.51 -3.02 -5.92
CA ILE A 133 0.88 -2.54 -5.93
C ILE A 133 1.27 -1.89 -4.62
N ARG A 134 0.34 -1.16 -3.99
CA ARG A 134 0.56 -0.55 -2.68
C ARG A 134 1.07 -1.55 -1.63
N LEU A 135 0.63 -2.80 -1.70
CA LEU A 135 1.04 -3.85 -0.76
C LEU A 135 2.31 -4.59 -1.23
N GLY A 136 2.52 -4.72 -2.55
CA GLY A 136 3.61 -5.50 -3.13
C GLY A 136 4.88 -4.73 -3.50
N VAL A 137 4.83 -3.38 -3.54
CA VAL A 137 5.92 -2.55 -4.09
C VAL A 137 7.26 -2.78 -3.38
N GLY A 138 7.24 -3.03 -2.07
CA GLY A 138 8.43 -3.32 -1.29
C GLY A 138 9.16 -4.57 -1.79
N TYR A 139 8.43 -5.65 -2.07
CA TYR A 139 9.03 -6.90 -2.55
C TYR A 139 9.51 -6.82 -3.99
N ILE A 140 8.74 -6.14 -4.85
CA ILE A 140 9.05 -5.99 -6.28
C ILE A 140 10.35 -5.20 -6.49
N ILE A 141 10.62 -4.18 -5.65
CA ILE A 141 11.80 -3.31 -5.80
C ILE A 141 13.10 -3.93 -5.26
N ILE A 142 13.04 -4.93 -4.36
CA ILE A 142 14.25 -5.53 -3.76
C ILE A 142 15.20 -6.06 -4.84
N ILE A 143 14.69 -6.77 -5.85
CA ILE A 143 15.52 -7.40 -6.89
C ILE A 143 16.29 -6.35 -7.72
N PRO A 144 15.65 -5.32 -8.32
CA PRO A 144 16.39 -4.28 -9.03
C PRO A 144 17.34 -3.51 -8.12
N SER A 145 16.97 -3.23 -6.87
CA SER A 145 17.89 -2.57 -5.90
C SER A 145 19.12 -3.40 -5.59
N LEU A 146 18.96 -4.72 -5.40
CA LEU A 146 20.09 -5.64 -5.21
C LEU A 146 21.00 -5.69 -6.44
N TYR A 147 20.41 -5.78 -7.64
CA TYR A 147 21.18 -5.79 -8.88
C TYR A 147 22.02 -4.52 -9.04
N ILE A 148 21.40 -3.35 -8.84
CA ILE A 148 22.08 -2.05 -8.85
C ILE A 148 23.23 -2.06 -7.85
N THR A 149 22.99 -2.52 -6.62
CA THR A 149 24.03 -2.59 -5.58
C THR A 149 25.23 -3.44 -6.02
N ILE A 150 24.99 -4.61 -6.63
CA ILE A 150 26.06 -5.49 -7.12
C ILE A 150 26.84 -4.84 -8.26
N VAL A 151 26.15 -4.23 -9.22
CA VAL A 151 26.79 -3.54 -10.37
C VAL A 151 27.62 -2.36 -9.90
N PHE A 152 27.07 -1.51 -9.02
CA PHE A 152 27.78 -0.37 -8.45
C PHE A 152 28.99 -0.83 -7.63
N ASN A 153 28.84 -1.85 -6.78
CA ASN A 153 29.96 -2.37 -6.00
C ASN A 153 31.06 -2.96 -6.89
N LYS A 154 30.71 -3.65 -7.98
CA LYS A 154 31.70 -4.17 -8.95
C LYS A 154 32.41 -3.03 -9.69
N LYS A 155 31.67 -2.01 -10.15
CA LYS A 155 32.22 -0.87 -10.91
C LYS A 155 33.09 0.04 -10.03
N ILE A 156 32.63 0.36 -8.83
CA ILE A 156 33.37 1.13 -7.82
C ILE A 156 34.53 0.32 -7.24
N GLY A 157 34.36 -0.98 -7.02
CA GLY A 157 35.43 -1.88 -6.60
C GLY A 157 36.56 -1.96 -7.63
N ASN A 158 36.24 -2.05 -8.92
CA ASN A 158 37.23 -1.97 -10.00
C ASN A 158 37.86 -0.57 -10.12
N PHE A 159 37.08 0.50 -9.90
CA PHE A 159 37.59 1.87 -9.93
C PHE A 159 38.54 2.14 -8.76
N ASN A 160 38.19 1.67 -7.57
CA ASN A 160 39.07 1.69 -6.41
C ASN A 160 40.29 0.79 -6.64
N PHE A 161 40.15 -0.40 -7.25
CA PHE A 161 41.31 -1.26 -7.56
C PHE A 161 42.31 -0.58 -8.51
N LEU A 162 41.82 0.15 -9.52
CA LEU A 162 42.63 0.95 -10.44
C LEU A 162 43.30 2.15 -9.74
N LEU A 163 42.65 2.76 -8.75
CA LEU A 163 43.22 3.83 -7.91
C LEU A 163 44.13 3.31 -6.78
N THR A 164 43.95 2.07 -6.31
CA THR A 164 44.70 1.50 -5.18
C THR A 164 46.04 0.90 -5.55
N LYS A 165 46.44 0.89 -6.83
CA LYS A 165 47.78 0.39 -7.18
C LYS A 165 48.94 1.25 -6.64
N LYS A 166 48.69 2.43 -6.05
CA LYS A 166 49.71 3.26 -5.36
C LYS A 166 49.20 4.18 -4.23
N ILE A 167 48.09 3.88 -3.54
CA ILE A 167 47.60 4.78 -2.48
C ILE A 167 47.66 4.11 -1.10
N PRO A 168 48.48 4.60 -0.14
CA PRO A 168 48.65 4.00 1.18
C PRO A 168 47.33 4.02 1.97
N GLY A 169 47.08 2.93 2.72
CA GLY A 169 45.82 2.61 3.39
C GLY A 169 45.24 3.66 4.35
N SER A 170 46.02 4.68 4.73
CA SER A 170 45.56 5.80 5.57
C SER A 170 44.57 6.74 4.86
N LYS A 171 44.54 6.77 3.52
CA LYS A 171 43.58 7.58 2.74
C LYS A 171 42.25 6.86 2.46
N ILE A 172 42.20 5.52 2.56
CA ILE A 172 41.00 4.72 2.27
C ILE A 172 39.91 4.97 3.32
N TRP A 173 40.28 5.10 4.60
CA TRP A 173 39.33 5.44 5.66
C TRP A 173 38.71 6.84 5.49
N LYS A 174 39.47 7.81 4.96
CA LYS A 174 38.93 9.16 4.65
C LYS A 174 37.89 9.12 3.53
N ASN A 175 38.06 8.28 2.51
CA ASN A 175 37.11 8.18 1.39
C ASN A 175 35.81 7.46 1.75
N ILE A 176 35.84 6.48 2.66
CA ILE A 176 34.62 5.84 3.18
C ILE A 176 33.75 6.86 3.95
N THR A 177 34.38 7.74 4.74
CA THR A 177 33.67 8.86 5.39
C THR A 177 33.12 9.89 4.41
N ILE A 178 33.79 10.13 3.28
CA ILE A 178 33.29 11.05 2.24
C ILE A 178 32.08 10.46 1.50
N PHE A 179 32.12 9.17 1.13
CA PHE A 179 31.00 8.50 0.46
C PHE A 179 29.78 8.33 1.38
N SER A 180 30.02 8.09 2.67
CA SER A 180 28.99 8.11 3.71
C SER A 180 28.34 9.50 3.79
N ARG A 181 29.15 10.57 3.86
CA ARG A 181 28.63 11.94 3.91
C ARG A 181 27.87 12.34 2.64
N THR A 182 28.34 11.96 1.45
CA THR A 182 27.64 12.28 0.19
C THR A 182 26.35 11.49 0.04
N SER A 183 26.28 10.24 0.51
CA SER A 183 25.04 9.46 0.54
C SER A 183 24.01 10.06 1.51
N TYR A 184 24.42 10.47 2.71
CA TYR A 184 23.55 11.17 3.64
C TYR A 184 23.11 12.53 3.11
N LEU A 185 23.99 13.26 2.42
CA LEU A 185 23.68 14.55 1.82
C LEU A 185 22.73 14.40 0.62
N ALA A 186 22.91 13.36 -0.20
CA ALA A 186 21.97 13.03 -1.27
C ALA A 186 20.61 12.62 -0.73
N LEU A 187 20.56 11.79 0.33
CA LEU A 187 19.32 11.44 1.02
C LEU A 187 18.64 12.69 1.58
N ALA A 188 19.41 13.56 2.26
CA ALA A 188 18.93 14.82 2.82
C ALA A 188 18.37 15.75 1.75
N VAL A 189 19.06 15.88 0.61
CA VAL A 189 18.60 16.68 -0.54
C VAL A 189 17.37 16.07 -1.18
N ILE A 190 17.28 14.75 -1.33
CA ILE A 190 16.08 14.09 -1.84
C ILE A 190 14.90 14.34 -0.90
N THR A 191 15.07 14.16 0.41
CA THR A 191 14.03 14.53 1.38
C THR A 191 13.70 16.01 1.33
N LEU A 192 14.69 16.90 1.17
CA LEU A 192 14.46 18.34 1.07
C LEU A 192 13.69 18.69 -0.20
N VAL A 193 14.02 18.09 -1.34
CA VAL A 193 13.31 18.28 -2.61
C VAL A 193 11.89 17.72 -2.53
N ILE A 194 11.69 16.55 -1.90
CA ILE A 194 10.34 16.01 -1.65
C ILE A 194 9.55 16.98 -0.75
N VAL A 195 10.17 17.52 0.30
CA VAL A 195 9.54 18.49 1.21
C VAL A 195 9.25 19.84 0.52
N LEU A 196 10.14 20.33 -0.33
CA LEU A 196 10.02 21.64 -1.00
C LEU A 196 9.13 21.62 -2.23
N ASN A 197 9.08 20.49 -2.96
CA ASN A 197 8.38 20.38 -4.24
C ASN A 197 6.94 19.87 -4.10
N GLN A 198 6.45 19.68 -2.87
CA GLN A 198 5.09 19.18 -2.63
C GLN A 198 4.21 20.27 -2.01
N LYS A 199 3.11 20.58 -2.71
CA LYS A 199 2.01 21.46 -2.26
C LYS A 199 1.30 20.95 -0.99
N THR A 200 1.67 19.79 -0.49
CA THR A 200 1.04 19.13 0.67
C THR A 200 2.03 19.09 1.84
N HIS A 201 1.60 19.63 2.97
CA HIS A 201 2.36 19.66 4.23
C HIS A 201 2.58 18.25 4.79
N TYR A 202 3.58 17.53 4.29
CA TYR A 202 3.99 16.27 4.90
C TYR A 202 4.71 16.56 6.20
N ARG A 203 4.11 16.12 7.30
CA ARG A 203 4.78 16.10 8.60
C ARG A 203 5.69 14.87 8.58
N LEU A 204 7.01 15.05 8.70
CA LEU A 204 7.97 13.94 8.60
C LEU A 204 7.74 12.83 9.64
N ILE A 205 7.13 13.20 10.77
CA ILE A 205 6.91 12.34 11.95
C ILE A 205 5.42 12.00 12.14
N LEU A 206 4.52 12.79 11.56
CA LEU A 206 3.08 12.63 11.76
C LEU A 206 2.43 12.28 10.43
N PRO A 207 1.40 11.41 10.41
CA PRO A 207 0.68 11.14 9.19
C PRO A 207 0.17 12.45 8.56
N PRO A 208 0.08 12.52 7.22
CA PRO A 208 -0.52 13.66 6.55
C PRO A 208 -1.91 13.92 7.13
N GLN A 209 -2.31 15.19 7.20
CA GLN A 209 -3.66 15.51 7.62
C GLN A 209 -4.65 14.83 6.66
N MET A 210 -5.71 14.24 7.23
CA MET A 210 -6.76 13.61 6.43
C MET A 210 -7.29 14.63 5.41
N MET A 211 -7.46 14.15 4.17
CA MET A 211 -8.05 14.94 3.10
C MET A 211 -9.42 15.46 3.55
N ARG A 212 -9.61 16.77 3.44
CA ARG A 212 -10.88 17.43 3.72
C ARG A 212 -11.54 17.72 2.37
N SER A 213 -12.73 17.19 2.17
CA SER A 213 -13.60 17.55 1.06
C SER A 213 -14.50 18.70 1.48
N ASP A 214 -14.82 19.58 0.55
CA ASP A 214 -15.87 20.58 0.75
C ASP A 214 -17.23 19.87 0.71
N LEU A 215 -17.96 19.96 1.82
CA LEU A 215 -19.22 19.26 2.02
C LEU A 215 -20.38 20.25 1.96
N VAL A 216 -21.38 19.92 1.16
CA VAL A 216 -22.66 20.63 1.09
C VAL A 216 -23.68 19.92 1.97
N LYS A 217 -24.44 20.70 2.73
CA LYS A 217 -25.58 20.17 3.49
C LYS A 217 -26.78 20.03 2.55
N LYS A 218 -27.25 18.80 2.37
CA LYS A 218 -28.45 18.46 1.60
C LYS A 218 -29.56 17.99 2.53
N GLN A 219 -30.80 18.05 2.04
CA GLN A 219 -31.97 17.57 2.76
C GLN A 219 -32.89 16.80 1.81
N VAL A 220 -33.29 15.59 2.21
CA VAL A 220 -34.29 14.77 1.49
C VAL A 220 -35.29 14.25 2.51
N ASN A 221 -36.59 14.49 2.30
CA ASN A 221 -37.67 14.02 3.16
C ASN A 221 -37.46 14.20 4.68
N GLY A 222 -36.96 15.36 5.10
CA GLY A 222 -36.70 15.66 6.52
C GLY A 222 -35.38 15.11 7.07
N ILE A 223 -34.58 14.40 6.26
CA ILE A 223 -33.25 13.90 6.62
C ILE A 223 -32.22 14.92 6.16
N ASN A 224 -31.52 15.55 7.11
CA ASN A 224 -30.36 16.40 6.84
C ASN A 224 -29.10 15.52 6.73
N TYR A 225 -28.35 15.64 5.63
CA TYR A 225 -27.11 14.91 5.41
C TYR A 225 -26.05 15.77 4.71
N PHE A 226 -24.80 15.36 4.80
CA PHE A 226 -23.68 15.98 4.10
C PHE A 226 -23.33 15.19 2.83
N SER A 227 -23.02 15.90 1.75
CA SER A 227 -22.61 15.35 0.45
C SER A 227 -21.39 16.12 -0.06
N PRO A 228 -20.40 15.48 -0.70
CA PRO A 228 -19.33 16.19 -1.39
C PRO A 228 -19.90 17.09 -2.50
N GLN A 229 -19.29 18.26 -2.72
CA GLN A 229 -19.75 19.28 -3.68
C GLN A 229 -19.45 18.91 -5.14
N ASP A 230 -18.25 18.38 -5.40
CA ASP A 230 -17.76 18.06 -6.74
C ASP A 230 -17.57 16.55 -6.88
N ILE A 231 -18.43 15.93 -7.67
CA ILE A 231 -18.27 14.54 -8.12
C ILE A 231 -17.47 14.62 -9.43
N SER A 232 -16.17 14.94 -9.34
CA SER A 232 -15.28 14.69 -10.47
C SER A 232 -15.16 13.17 -10.63
N PRO A 233 -15.21 12.60 -11.86
CA PRO A 233 -15.04 11.16 -12.10
C PRO A 233 -13.75 10.58 -11.51
N GLU A 234 -12.76 11.44 -11.23
CA GLU A 234 -11.44 11.07 -10.74
C GLU A 234 -11.29 11.27 -9.22
N GLU A 235 -12.03 12.20 -8.61
CA GLU A 235 -12.00 12.45 -7.16
C GLU A 235 -13.11 11.67 -6.47
N HIS A 236 -12.70 10.58 -5.83
CA HIS A 236 -13.63 9.62 -5.27
C HIS A 236 -14.51 10.27 -4.18
N GLU A 237 -15.76 9.86 -4.19
CA GLU A 237 -16.72 9.69 -3.09
C GLU A 237 -16.13 9.63 -1.64
N LEU A 238 -15.76 10.77 -1.05
CA LEU A 238 -15.13 10.82 0.28
C LEU A 238 -16.07 11.37 1.38
N CYS A 239 -16.70 10.44 2.12
CA CYS A 239 -17.47 10.73 3.34
C CYS A 239 -16.70 10.48 4.65
N TRP A 240 -15.42 10.06 4.58
CA TRP A 240 -14.67 9.57 5.74
C TRP A 240 -14.32 10.63 6.79
N SER A 241 -14.30 11.91 6.41
CA SER A 241 -14.03 13.04 7.31
C SER A 241 -15.28 13.89 7.62
N ALA A 242 -16.44 13.49 7.10
CA ALA A 242 -17.69 14.22 7.24
C ALA A 242 -18.38 13.97 8.59
N LYS A 243 -19.14 14.96 9.07
CA LYS A 243 -20.05 14.74 10.18
C LYS A 243 -21.19 13.83 9.72
N LEU A 244 -21.43 12.74 10.44
CA LEU A 244 -22.52 11.82 10.11
C LEU A 244 -23.89 12.50 10.31
N PRO A 245 -24.89 12.22 9.44
CA PRO A 245 -24.84 11.29 8.30
C PRO A 245 -24.23 11.93 7.04
N CYS A 246 -23.40 11.18 6.32
CA CYS A 246 -22.86 11.56 5.02
C CYS A 246 -23.26 10.52 3.98
N ALA A 247 -23.72 10.99 2.82
CA ALA A 247 -24.12 10.18 1.68
C ALA A 247 -23.91 10.97 0.39
N PHE A 248 -23.64 10.28 -0.72
CA PHE A 248 -23.45 10.92 -2.03
C PHE A 248 -24.78 11.44 -2.57
N GLU A 249 -25.75 10.55 -2.66
CA GLU A 249 -27.10 10.85 -3.08
C GLU A 249 -28.07 9.96 -2.29
N LEU A 250 -29.04 10.59 -1.63
CA LEU A 250 -30.11 9.87 -0.96
C LEU A 250 -31.27 9.69 -1.95
N GLU A 251 -31.74 8.46 -2.15
CA GLU A 251 -32.95 8.22 -2.95
C GLU A 251 -34.13 9.01 -2.36
N ASP A 252 -34.89 9.71 -3.21
CA ASP A 252 -36.10 10.48 -2.82
C ASP A 252 -37.22 9.63 -2.20
N ASN A 253 -37.09 8.31 -2.22
CA ASN A 253 -38.04 7.38 -1.62
C ASN A 253 -37.69 7.01 -0.17
N ILE A 254 -36.61 7.54 0.42
CA ILE A 254 -36.20 7.24 1.79
C ILE A 254 -36.77 8.29 2.74
N LYS A 255 -37.43 7.84 3.82
CA LYS A 255 -37.91 8.71 4.93
C LYS A 255 -37.49 8.14 6.29
N LEU A 256 -37.49 8.99 7.32
CA LEU A 256 -37.34 8.53 8.70
C LEU A 256 -38.57 7.69 9.09
N ARG A 257 -38.33 6.55 9.72
CA ARG A 257 -39.39 5.69 10.28
C ARG A 257 -40.12 6.41 11.42
N ASP A 258 -39.38 7.11 12.26
CA ASP A 258 -39.88 7.91 13.37
C ASP A 258 -39.17 9.27 13.36
N PRO A 259 -39.83 10.33 12.86
CA PRO A 259 -39.24 11.68 12.77
C PRO A 259 -38.78 12.23 14.12
N ASN A 260 -39.48 11.88 15.22
CA ASN A 260 -39.19 12.41 16.55
C ASN A 260 -37.91 11.81 17.15
N ARG A 261 -37.56 10.59 16.74
CA ARG A 261 -36.32 9.91 17.15
C ARG A 261 -35.15 10.17 16.20
N GLY A 262 -35.38 10.94 15.13
CA GLY A 262 -34.38 11.25 14.11
C GLY A 262 -33.79 9.98 13.47
N ILE A 263 -32.50 10.01 13.16
CA ILE A 263 -31.78 8.88 12.53
C ILE A 263 -31.83 7.60 13.39
N LYS A 264 -31.90 7.73 14.72
CA LYS A 264 -32.02 6.59 15.64
C LYS A 264 -33.34 5.84 15.50
N GLY A 265 -34.36 6.49 14.93
CA GLY A 265 -35.65 5.86 14.60
C GLY A 265 -35.56 4.88 13.43
N GLY A 266 -34.48 4.93 12.64
CA GLY A 266 -34.30 4.13 11.44
C GLY A 266 -34.98 4.72 10.21
N PHE A 267 -34.87 4.02 9.08
CA PHE A 267 -35.33 4.47 7.77
C PHE A 267 -36.38 3.53 7.19
N ILE A 268 -37.25 4.06 6.34
CA ILE A 268 -38.22 3.30 5.54
C ILE A 268 -38.14 3.74 4.07
N LYS A 269 -38.28 2.79 3.14
CA LYS A 269 -38.50 3.07 1.73
C LYS A 269 -40.01 3.24 1.50
N VAL A 270 -40.41 4.40 1.01
CA VAL A 270 -41.77 4.71 0.60
C VAL A 270 -41.91 4.36 -0.88
N LYS A 271 -43.00 3.72 -1.29
CA LYS A 271 -43.24 3.50 -2.73
C LYS A 271 -43.29 4.87 -3.43
N ARG A 272 -42.57 5.03 -4.55
CA ARG A 272 -42.76 6.20 -5.41
C ARG A 272 -44.24 6.24 -5.77
N GLU A 273 -44.94 7.30 -5.40
CA GLU A 273 -46.23 7.57 -6.03
C GLU A 273 -45.91 7.70 -7.52
N GLN A 274 -46.49 6.82 -8.33
CA GLN A 274 -46.51 6.99 -9.78
C GLN A 274 -47.29 8.28 -10.02
N GLY A 275 -46.57 9.39 -10.16
CA GLY A 275 -47.14 10.66 -10.59
C GLY A 275 -47.87 10.44 -11.90
N ILE A 276 -49.18 10.64 -11.87
CA ILE A 276 -50.02 10.89 -13.03
C ILE A 276 -49.35 12.02 -13.83
N GLY A 277 -49.30 11.82 -15.15
CA GLY A 277 -48.52 12.62 -16.08
C GLY A 277 -48.83 14.12 -16.09
N ASN A 278 -47.88 14.86 -16.63
CA ASN A 278 -48.08 15.80 -17.73
C ASN A 278 -46.71 16.06 -18.38
N ARG A 279 -46.46 15.38 -19.50
CA ARG A 279 -45.59 15.90 -20.56
C ARG A 279 -46.55 16.48 -21.60
N GLU A 280 -46.59 17.80 -21.68
CA GLU A 280 -46.77 18.50 -22.95
C GLU A 280 -45.41 18.60 -23.63
#